data_AF-A0A937SB59-F1
#
_entry.id   AF-A0A937SB59-F1
#
_cell.length_a   1.000
_cell.length_b   1.000
_cell.length_c   1.000
_cell.angle_alpha   90.00
_cell.angle_beta   90.00
_cell.angle_gamma   90.00
#
_symmetry.space_group_name_H-M   'P 1'
#
loop_
_entity.id
_entity.type
_entity.pdbx_description
1 polymer ?
#
loop_
_entity_poly.entity_id
_entity_poly.type
_entity_poly.pdbx_seq_one_letter_code
_entity_poly.pdbx_strand_id
1 'polypeptide(L)'
;MGKGKGTNRIDAFIDWENIRQRLSDNYVEKVSIDQVMEAIKKVANEIGELRQATFYGDFTLRREEARVIEGKTHFRYRNVLRARRGGDWTDPVLITELMEAIYTPRDFDSILLCSGDSHYCEVIRKASIKGVKVYICAVGADASTDLTSLAPLYPIEKYLDIQLTRRMPGQQPLTGLSPKDLARWVKFVTILDSIESTLPFVSLSYFHKQIMLSYLIGGQTQDDRWAYIESARESEIITTEKIDNPARPGFKMSIIKLNRENPIVKEILIRK
;
A
#
# COMPACT_ATOMS: atom_id res chain seq x y z
N MET A 1 -5.85 -33.10 37.61
CA MET A 1 -5.79 -33.13 36.13
C MET A 1 -5.33 -31.76 35.65
N GLY A 2 -4.05 -31.63 35.31
CA GLY A 2 -3.52 -30.38 34.77
C GLY A 2 -4.05 -30.15 33.36
N LYS A 3 -4.77 -29.04 33.14
CA LYS A 3 -5.04 -28.56 31.78
C LYS A 3 -3.69 -28.34 31.11
N GLY A 4 -3.39 -29.08 30.05
CA GLY A 4 -2.23 -28.78 29.20
C GLY A 4 -2.29 -27.31 28.80
N LYS A 5 -1.18 -26.59 28.94
CA LYS A 5 -1.05 -25.24 28.39
C LYS A 5 -1.28 -25.37 26.89
N GLY A 6 -2.48 -25.00 26.40
CA GLY A 6 -2.73 -24.86 24.98
C GLY A 6 -1.72 -23.87 24.41
N THR A 7 -1.19 -24.15 23.23
CA THR A 7 -0.40 -23.17 22.46
C THR A 7 -1.26 -21.92 22.24
N ASN A 8 -0.73 -20.75 22.58
CA ASN A 8 -1.40 -19.46 22.40
C ASN A 8 -1.71 -19.26 20.91
N ARG A 9 -2.97 -19.34 20.49
CA ARG A 9 -3.34 -19.25 19.07
C ARG A 9 -3.51 -17.79 18.65
N ILE A 10 -2.94 -17.45 17.50
CA ILE A 10 -2.85 -16.06 17.02
C ILE A 10 -3.54 -15.90 15.68
N ASP A 11 -4.40 -14.88 15.61
CA ASP A 11 -4.89 -14.35 14.35
C ASP A 11 -4.20 -13.04 14.02
N ALA A 12 -3.66 -12.96 12.80
CA ALA A 12 -3.01 -11.77 12.29
C ALA A 12 -3.94 -10.99 11.33
N PHE A 13 -4.00 -9.69 11.53
CA PHE A 13 -4.83 -8.74 10.80
C PHE A 13 -3.91 -7.70 10.18
N ILE A 14 -3.75 -7.73 8.86
CA ILE A 14 -2.67 -7.02 8.18
C ILE A 14 -3.22 -5.93 7.29
N ASP A 15 -2.94 -4.68 7.65
CA ASP A 15 -3.13 -3.54 6.77
C ASP A 15 -1.99 -3.52 5.75
N TRP A 16 -2.23 -4.14 4.60
CA TRP A 16 -1.18 -4.38 3.62
C TRP A 16 -0.64 -3.07 3.03
N GLU A 17 -1.52 -2.10 2.79
CA GLU A 17 -1.11 -0.82 2.23
C GLU A 17 -0.22 -0.06 3.21
N ASN A 18 -0.60 -0.02 4.49
CA ASN A 18 0.22 0.62 5.53
C ASN A 18 1.61 -0.03 5.61
N ILE A 19 1.70 -1.35 5.76
CA ILE A 19 2.98 -2.04 5.88
C ILE A 19 3.86 -1.84 4.64
N ARG A 20 3.30 -2.05 3.45
CA ARG A 20 4.02 -1.90 2.18
C ARG A 20 4.53 -0.47 1.99
N GLN A 21 3.68 0.52 2.26
CA GLN A 21 4.02 1.92 2.10
C GLN A 21 5.10 2.33 3.10
N ARG A 22 4.96 1.99 4.39
CA ARG A 22 5.97 2.33 5.40
C ARG A 22 7.31 1.66 5.16
N LEU A 23 7.33 0.41 4.70
CA LEU A 23 8.58 -0.26 4.31
C LEU A 23 9.25 0.47 3.14
N SER A 24 8.47 0.84 2.13
CA SER A 24 8.96 1.60 0.98
C SER A 24 9.44 3.00 1.35
N ASP A 25 8.79 3.67 2.30
CA ASP A 25 9.14 5.03 2.70
C ASP A 25 10.42 5.07 3.55
N ASN A 26 10.69 4.01 4.32
CA ASN A 26 11.81 3.97 5.26
C ASN A 26 13.04 3.23 4.77
N TYR A 27 12.90 2.33 3.80
CA TYR A 27 14.00 1.47 3.36
C TYR A 27 14.21 1.53 1.85
N VAL A 28 15.46 1.36 1.43
CA VAL A 28 15.84 1.41 0.01
C VAL A 28 15.35 0.15 -0.70
N GLU A 29 15.49 -0.99 -0.04
CA GLU A 29 15.18 -2.30 -0.58
C GLU A 29 13.68 -2.48 -0.78
N LYS A 30 13.30 -3.09 -1.91
CA LYS A 30 11.92 -3.49 -2.14
C LYS A 30 11.64 -4.79 -1.39
N VAL A 31 10.72 -4.73 -0.44
CA VAL A 31 10.25 -5.90 0.30
C VAL A 31 9.04 -6.48 -0.42
N SER A 32 9.14 -7.75 -0.81
CA SER A 32 8.04 -8.49 -1.44
C SER A 32 7.00 -8.95 -0.42
N ILE A 33 5.79 -9.23 -0.88
CA ILE A 33 4.73 -9.76 -0.02
C ILE A 33 5.10 -11.09 0.63
N ASP A 34 5.83 -11.95 -0.09
CA ASP A 34 6.29 -13.25 0.41
C ASP A 34 7.21 -13.09 1.63
N GLN A 35 8.14 -12.15 1.57
CA GLN A 35 9.03 -11.80 2.68
C GLN A 35 8.26 -11.25 3.88
N VAL A 36 7.23 -10.42 3.64
CA VAL A 36 6.36 -9.90 4.70
C VAL A 36 5.55 -11.02 5.35
N MET A 37 5.03 -11.98 4.57
CA MET A 37 4.33 -13.15 5.09
C MET A 37 5.22 -13.99 6.00
N GLU A 38 6.47 -14.25 5.60
CA GLU A 38 7.41 -14.99 6.45
C GLU A 38 7.80 -14.20 7.71
N ALA A 39 7.97 -12.87 7.62
CA ALA A 39 8.21 -12.03 8.79
C ALA A 39 7.04 -12.08 9.78
N ILE A 40 5.80 -11.95 9.31
CA ILE A 40 4.58 -12.07 10.13
C ILE A 40 4.53 -13.44 10.81
N LYS A 41 4.84 -14.51 10.06
CA LYS A 41 4.87 -15.86 10.61
C LYS A 41 5.90 -16.00 11.74
N LYS A 42 7.09 -15.42 11.60
CA LYS A 42 8.10 -15.40 12.68
C LYS A 42 7.61 -14.63 13.90
N VAL A 43 7.04 -13.44 13.71
CA VAL A 43 6.49 -12.63 14.81
C VAL A 43 5.39 -13.41 15.55
N ALA A 44 4.44 -13.97 14.81
CA ALA A 44 3.38 -14.78 15.38
C ALA A 44 3.95 -16.00 16.13
N ASN A 45 4.95 -16.69 15.57
CA ASN A 45 5.58 -17.84 16.20
C ASN A 45 6.41 -17.50 17.45
N GLU A 46 6.89 -16.25 17.58
CA GLU A 46 7.51 -15.76 18.81
C GLU A 46 6.47 -15.57 19.94
N ILE A 47 5.25 -15.17 19.58
CA ILE A 47 4.15 -14.89 20.51
C ILE A 47 3.34 -16.16 20.83
N GLY A 48 3.24 -17.10 19.89
CA GLY A 48 2.31 -18.23 19.92
C GLY A 48 2.31 -19.04 18.64
N GLU A 49 1.16 -19.55 18.21
CA GLU A 49 0.98 -20.33 16.98
C GLU A 49 0.08 -19.56 16.01
N LEU A 50 0.59 -19.25 14.81
CA LEU A 50 -0.20 -18.57 13.79
C LEU A 50 -1.33 -19.49 13.29
N ARG A 51 -2.58 -19.15 13.61
CA ARG A 51 -3.77 -19.85 13.10
C ARG A 51 -4.10 -19.35 11.70
N GLN A 52 -4.29 -18.05 11.57
CA GLN A 52 -4.64 -17.38 10.33
C GLN A 52 -4.02 -15.98 10.25
N ALA A 53 -3.69 -15.55 9.03
CA ALA A 53 -3.27 -14.19 8.71
C ALA A 53 -4.11 -13.67 7.54
N THR A 54 -4.81 -12.55 7.73
CA THR A 54 -5.64 -11.92 6.70
C THR A 54 -5.04 -10.58 6.27
N PHE A 55 -4.68 -10.47 5.00
CA PHE A 55 -4.21 -9.23 4.36
C PHE A 55 -5.39 -8.41 3.85
N TYR A 56 -5.51 -7.16 4.28
CA TYR A 56 -6.55 -6.24 3.85
C TYR A 56 -5.96 -5.21 2.90
N GLY A 57 -6.62 -5.01 1.76
CA GLY A 57 -6.23 -4.01 0.78
C GLY A 57 -6.90 -4.21 -0.57
N ASP A 58 -6.61 -3.32 -1.53
CA ASP A 58 -7.13 -3.44 -2.89
C ASP A 58 -6.27 -4.41 -3.72
N PHE A 59 -6.72 -5.66 -3.77
CA PHE A 59 -6.08 -6.74 -4.53
C PHE A 59 -6.57 -6.82 -5.98
N THR A 60 -7.56 -6.01 -6.38
CA THR A 60 -7.95 -5.89 -7.79
C THR A 60 -6.82 -5.27 -8.63
N LEU A 61 -6.06 -4.37 -8.01
CA LEU A 61 -4.88 -3.72 -8.56
C LEU A 61 -3.59 -4.56 -8.40
N ARG A 62 -3.61 -5.60 -7.56
CA ARG A 62 -2.44 -6.39 -7.15
C ARG A 62 -2.69 -7.90 -7.22
N ARG A 63 -3.17 -8.35 -8.38
CA ARG A 63 -3.61 -9.74 -8.59
C ARG A 63 -2.50 -10.78 -8.37
N GLU A 64 -1.25 -10.47 -8.71
CA GLU A 64 -0.13 -11.40 -8.49
C GLU A 64 0.16 -11.58 -6.99
N GLU A 65 0.07 -10.52 -6.19
CA GLU A 65 0.21 -10.61 -4.74
C GLU A 65 -0.94 -11.43 -4.13
N ALA A 66 -2.18 -11.23 -4.60
CA ALA A 66 -3.34 -12.01 -4.18
C ALA A 66 -3.13 -13.53 -4.39
N ARG A 67 -2.56 -13.92 -5.54
CA ARG A 67 -2.22 -15.33 -5.84
C ARG A 67 -1.16 -15.89 -4.90
N VAL A 68 -0.14 -15.09 -4.56
CA VAL A 68 0.91 -15.51 -3.61
C VAL A 68 0.31 -15.76 -2.23
N ILE A 69 -0.61 -14.90 -1.79
CA ILE A 69 -1.30 -15.05 -0.50
C ILE A 69 -2.16 -16.33 -0.48
N GLU A 70 -3.02 -16.51 -1.48
CA GLU A 70 -3.89 -17.69 -1.59
C GLU A 70 -3.11 -19.01 -1.71
N GLY A 71 -1.88 -18.95 -2.24
CA GLY A 71 -1.00 -20.11 -2.36
C GLY A 71 -0.47 -20.67 -1.03
N LYS A 72 -0.73 -20.02 0.13
CA LYS A 72 -0.22 -20.47 1.44
C LYS A 72 -1.34 -20.77 2.45
N THR A 73 -1.22 -21.90 3.16
CA THR A 73 -2.27 -22.48 4.01
C THR A 73 -2.87 -21.53 5.05
N HIS A 74 -2.05 -20.73 5.75
CA HIS A 74 -2.49 -19.84 6.84
C HIS A 74 -2.87 -18.43 6.38
N PHE A 75 -2.67 -18.12 5.10
CA PHE A 75 -2.75 -16.75 4.61
C PHE A 75 -3.97 -16.58 3.71
N ARG A 76 -4.69 -15.49 3.94
CA ARG A 76 -5.87 -15.08 3.17
C ARG A 76 -5.74 -13.60 2.84
N TYR A 77 -6.44 -13.16 1.81
CA TYR A 77 -6.65 -11.74 1.59
C TYR A 77 -8.12 -11.40 1.64
N ARG A 78 -8.38 -10.16 2.03
CA ARG A 78 -9.67 -9.50 2.00
C ARG A 78 -9.55 -8.36 1.00
N ASN A 79 -10.25 -8.50 -0.13
CA ASN A 79 -10.26 -7.46 -1.14
C ASN A 79 -11.12 -6.29 -0.67
N VAL A 80 -10.48 -5.15 -0.39
CA VAL A 80 -11.12 -3.92 0.05
C VAL A 80 -10.98 -2.89 -1.07
N LEU A 81 -12.09 -2.58 -1.76
CA LEU A 81 -12.09 -1.66 -2.88
C LEU A 81 -11.88 -0.23 -2.38
N ARG A 82 -10.97 0.52 -3.02
CA ARG A 82 -10.83 1.96 -2.75
C ARG A 82 -12.08 2.74 -3.18
N ALA A 83 -12.38 3.84 -2.48
CA ALA A 83 -13.46 4.73 -2.90
C ALA A 83 -13.13 5.34 -4.27
N ARG A 84 -14.16 5.64 -5.08
CA ARG A 84 -14.00 6.41 -6.35
C ARG A 84 -13.30 7.77 -6.20
N ARG A 85 -13.10 8.28 -4.97
CA ARG A 85 -12.38 9.53 -4.65
C ARG A 85 -11.05 9.32 -3.92
N GLY A 86 -10.49 8.11 -3.94
CA GLY A 86 -9.20 7.81 -3.31
C GLY A 86 -9.21 7.63 -1.79
N GLY A 87 -10.40 7.55 -1.18
CA GLY A 87 -10.52 7.18 0.24
C GLY A 87 -10.19 5.70 0.43
N ASP A 88 -9.25 5.43 1.32
CA ASP A 88 -8.91 4.07 1.74
C ASP A 88 -10.01 3.52 2.65
N TRP A 89 -10.66 2.43 2.24
CA TRP A 89 -11.67 1.74 3.05
C TRP A 89 -11.06 0.62 3.91
N THR A 90 -9.74 0.42 3.84
CA THR A 90 -9.04 -0.60 4.61
C THR A 90 -9.25 -0.37 6.10
N ASP A 91 -9.06 0.85 6.61
CA ASP A 91 -9.25 1.14 8.04
C ASP A 91 -10.68 0.84 8.52
N PRO A 92 -11.77 1.36 7.90
CA PRO A 92 -13.13 1.04 8.32
C PRO A 92 -13.45 -0.46 8.27
N VAL A 93 -13.03 -1.17 7.22
CA VAL A 93 -13.28 -2.61 7.08
C VAL A 93 -12.51 -3.39 8.14
N LEU A 94 -11.22 -3.09 8.31
CA LEU A 94 -10.34 -3.77 9.26
C LEU A 94 -10.78 -3.54 10.70
N ILE A 95 -11.15 -2.30 11.06
CA ILE A 95 -11.70 -1.98 12.40
C ILE A 95 -12.99 -2.77 12.64
N THR A 96 -13.86 -2.88 11.64
CA THR A 96 -15.13 -3.62 11.75
C THR A 96 -14.87 -5.11 11.97
N GLU A 97 -14.00 -5.74 11.17
CA GLU A 97 -13.68 -7.17 11.30
C GLU A 97 -12.90 -7.47 12.59
N LEU A 98 -12.03 -6.57 13.05
CA LEU A 98 -11.40 -6.67 14.38
C LEU A 98 -12.45 -6.63 15.51
N MET A 99 -13.40 -5.69 15.44
CA MET A 99 -14.48 -5.61 16.44
C MET A 99 -15.34 -6.87 16.45
N GLU A 100 -15.66 -7.42 15.28
CA GLU A 100 -16.37 -8.70 15.18
C GLU A 100 -15.57 -9.82 15.86
N ALA A 101 -14.30 -10.00 15.47
CA ALA A 101 -13.41 -11.01 16.04
C ALA A 101 -13.23 -10.90 17.57
N ILE A 102 -13.22 -9.69 18.12
CA ILE A 102 -13.10 -9.44 19.56
C ILE A 102 -14.38 -9.86 20.33
N TYR A 103 -15.56 -9.68 19.73
CA TYR A 103 -16.86 -9.82 20.41
C TYR A 103 -17.62 -11.11 20.07
N THR A 104 -17.21 -11.87 19.05
CA THR A 104 -17.77 -13.19 18.74
C THR A 104 -17.02 -14.33 19.45
N PRO A 105 -17.63 -15.52 19.60
CA PRO A 105 -16.90 -16.71 20.03
C PRO A 105 -15.66 -16.92 19.14
N ARG A 106 -14.49 -17.01 19.75
CA ARG A 106 -13.19 -17.06 19.07
C ARG A 106 -12.45 -18.35 19.35
N ASP A 107 -11.73 -18.83 18.36
CA ASP A 107 -10.79 -19.95 18.45
C ASP A 107 -9.33 -19.47 18.48
N PHE A 108 -9.09 -18.18 18.70
CA PHE A 108 -7.78 -17.60 18.97
C PHE A 108 -7.73 -16.97 20.37
N ASP A 109 -6.53 -16.83 20.90
CA ASP A 109 -6.25 -16.28 22.21
C ASP A 109 -5.74 -14.83 22.12
N SER A 110 -5.02 -14.51 21.04
CA SER A 110 -4.38 -13.22 20.82
C SER A 110 -4.52 -12.72 19.37
N ILE A 111 -4.46 -11.40 19.19
CA ILE A 111 -4.45 -10.73 17.91
C ILE A 111 -3.05 -10.17 17.63
N LEU A 112 -2.58 -10.37 16.40
CA LEU A 112 -1.43 -9.65 15.85
C LEU A 112 -1.94 -8.62 14.83
N LEU A 113 -1.97 -7.34 15.22
CA LEU A 113 -2.35 -6.25 14.33
C LEU A 113 -1.11 -5.76 13.58
N CYS A 114 -1.09 -5.90 12.26
CA CYS A 114 0.00 -5.39 11.44
C CYS A 114 -0.36 -4.04 10.82
N SER A 115 -0.23 -2.97 11.61
CA SER A 115 -0.35 -1.57 11.18
C SER A 115 0.30 -0.64 12.20
N GLY A 116 0.83 0.49 11.75
CA GLY A 116 1.40 1.54 12.61
C GLY A 116 0.42 2.68 12.97
N ASP A 117 -0.80 2.68 12.44
CA ASP A 117 -1.72 3.83 12.48
C ASP A 117 -2.48 3.97 13.81
N SER A 118 -2.60 5.18 14.36
CA SER A 118 -3.34 5.46 15.59
C SER A 118 -4.85 5.25 15.47
N HIS A 119 -5.40 5.13 14.25
CA HIS A 119 -6.82 4.81 14.02
C HIS A 119 -7.28 3.53 14.76
N TYR A 120 -6.36 2.59 15.01
CA TYR A 120 -6.68 1.32 15.67
C TYR A 120 -6.68 1.38 17.21
N CYS A 121 -6.29 2.50 17.82
CA CYS A 121 -6.18 2.63 19.29
C CYS A 121 -7.47 2.24 20.04
N GLU A 122 -8.63 2.67 19.54
CA GLU A 122 -9.90 2.36 20.22
C GLU A 122 -10.24 0.86 20.14
N VAL A 123 -9.93 0.20 19.02
CA VAL A 123 -10.15 -1.24 18.85
C VAL A 123 -9.27 -2.04 19.81
N ILE A 124 -8.02 -1.61 20.02
CA ILE A 124 -7.08 -2.23 20.98
C ILE A 124 -7.61 -2.08 22.42
N ARG A 125 -8.16 -0.91 22.77
CA ARG A 125 -8.79 -0.70 24.08
C ARG A 125 -9.98 -1.63 24.29
N LYS A 126 -10.85 -1.80 23.28
CA LYS A 126 -11.98 -2.75 23.35
C LYS A 126 -11.49 -4.20 23.48
N ALA A 127 -10.45 -4.58 22.75
CA ALA A 127 -9.82 -5.90 22.84
C ALA A 127 -9.37 -6.20 24.29
N SER A 128 -8.67 -5.25 24.91
CA SER A 128 -8.20 -5.35 26.30
C SER A 128 -9.36 -5.54 27.29
N ILE A 129 -10.45 -4.78 27.16
CA ILE A 129 -11.66 -4.94 27.99
C ILE A 129 -12.26 -6.36 27.85
N LYS A 130 -12.13 -6.99 26.68
CA LYS A 130 -12.59 -8.36 26.40
C LYS A 130 -11.54 -9.44 26.69
N GLY A 131 -10.44 -9.07 27.34
CA GLY A 131 -9.35 -9.99 27.66
C GLY A 131 -8.66 -10.56 26.43
N VAL A 132 -8.77 -9.92 25.26
CA VAL A 132 -8.00 -10.25 24.06
C VAL A 132 -6.66 -9.53 24.16
N LYS A 133 -5.57 -10.28 24.09
CA LYS A 133 -4.25 -9.66 23.97
C LYS A 133 -4.02 -9.21 22.54
N VAL A 134 -3.58 -7.97 22.37
CA VAL A 134 -3.17 -7.44 21.06
C VAL A 134 -1.67 -7.20 21.08
N TYR A 135 -1.02 -7.57 19.98
CA TYR A 135 0.37 -7.30 19.67
C TYR A 135 0.41 -6.52 18.36
N ILE A 136 1.37 -5.61 18.22
CA ILE A 136 1.50 -4.76 17.04
C ILE A 136 2.71 -5.24 16.24
N CYS A 137 2.55 -5.43 14.93
CA CYS A 137 3.67 -5.64 14.02
C CYS A 137 3.69 -4.55 12.93
N ALA A 138 4.61 -3.60 13.04
CA ALA A 138 4.65 -2.46 12.14
C ALA A 138 6.09 -2.08 11.81
N VAL A 139 6.29 -1.18 10.86
CA VAL A 139 7.61 -0.55 10.69
C VAL A 139 7.88 0.31 11.92
N GLY A 140 8.94 -0.01 12.66
CA GLY A 140 9.16 0.57 13.98
C GLY A 140 9.28 2.09 13.99
N ALA A 141 9.81 2.67 12.91
CA ALA A 141 9.98 4.12 12.77
C ALA A 141 8.66 4.89 12.56
N ASP A 142 7.59 4.24 12.09
CA ASP A 142 6.28 4.88 11.81
C ASP A 142 5.18 4.46 12.78
N ALA A 143 5.47 3.53 13.69
CA ALA A 143 4.48 3.09 14.65
C ALA A 143 4.09 4.25 15.59
N SER A 144 2.79 4.57 15.64
CA SER A 144 2.27 5.61 16.51
C SER A 144 2.61 5.35 17.98
N THR A 145 3.08 6.39 18.68
CA THR A 145 3.34 6.32 20.13
C THR A 145 2.09 5.95 20.91
N ASP A 146 0.92 6.44 20.49
CA ASP A 146 -0.35 6.13 21.13
C ASP A 146 -0.65 4.63 21.02
N LEU A 147 -0.40 4.04 19.86
CA LEU A 147 -0.61 2.63 19.60
C LEU A 147 0.37 1.77 20.43
N THR A 148 1.66 2.11 20.41
CA THR A 148 2.70 1.38 21.17
C THR A 148 2.57 1.52 22.69
N SER A 149 1.85 2.53 23.18
CA SER A 149 1.51 2.65 24.60
C SER A 149 0.45 1.63 25.06
N LEU A 150 -0.34 1.10 24.13
CA LEU A 150 -1.46 0.20 24.40
C LEU A 150 -1.13 -1.28 24.23
N ALA A 151 -0.16 -1.61 23.39
CA ALA A 151 0.23 -2.99 23.08
C ALA A 151 1.73 -3.11 22.74
N PRO A 152 2.35 -4.29 22.96
CA PRO A 152 3.75 -4.50 22.61
C PRO A 152 4.00 -4.41 21.10
N LEU A 153 5.06 -3.72 20.71
CA LEU A 153 5.49 -3.55 19.32
C LEU A 153 6.56 -4.57 18.92
N TYR A 154 6.34 -5.20 17.77
CA TYR A 154 7.25 -6.09 17.05
C TYR A 154 7.63 -5.42 15.72
N PRO A 155 8.78 -4.73 15.65
CA PRO A 155 9.19 -4.02 14.44
C PRO A 155 9.44 -5.00 13.30
N ILE A 156 8.63 -4.96 12.25
CA ILE A 156 8.62 -5.97 11.18
C ILE A 156 9.96 -6.05 10.45
N GLU A 157 10.68 -4.94 10.37
CA GLU A 157 12.00 -4.85 9.75
C GLU A 157 13.04 -5.80 10.38
N LYS A 158 12.86 -6.18 11.65
CA LYS A 158 13.77 -7.10 12.35
C LYS A 158 13.55 -8.57 11.98
N TYR A 159 12.40 -8.89 11.38
CA TYR A 159 11.97 -10.26 11.07
C TYR A 159 12.13 -10.62 9.59
N LEU A 160 12.53 -9.65 8.77
CA LEU A 160 12.85 -9.84 7.37
C LEU A 160 14.24 -10.49 7.21
N ASP A 161 14.35 -11.51 6.36
CA ASP A 161 15.63 -12.19 6.05
C ASP A 161 16.48 -11.40 5.02
N ILE A 162 16.44 -10.08 5.10
CA ILE A 162 17.22 -9.18 4.25
C ILE A 162 17.80 -8.08 5.12
N GLN A 163 19.02 -7.66 4.80
CA GLN A 163 19.55 -6.42 5.36
C GLN A 163 18.81 -5.25 4.75
N LEU A 164 18.25 -4.40 5.61
CA LEU A 164 17.55 -3.20 5.22
C LEU A 164 18.42 -1.97 5.46
N THR A 165 18.52 -1.12 4.44
CA THR A 165 19.23 0.16 4.50
C THR A 165 18.20 1.26 4.71
N ARG A 166 18.30 1.96 5.84
CA ARG A 166 17.41 3.09 6.15
C ARG A 166 17.63 4.22 5.15
N ARG A 167 16.55 4.74 4.57
CA ARG A 167 16.59 5.94 3.74
C ARG A 167 16.97 7.14 4.59
N MET A 168 17.94 7.92 4.13
CA MET A 168 18.24 9.21 4.73
C MET A 168 17.15 10.23 4.35
N PRO A 169 16.80 11.18 5.24
CA PRO A 169 15.92 12.29 4.89
C PRO A 169 16.47 13.03 3.66
N GLY A 170 15.72 13.05 2.56
CA GLY A 170 16.14 13.65 1.29
C GLY A 170 16.77 12.69 0.28
N GLN A 171 16.99 11.42 0.62
CA GLN A 171 17.22 10.36 -0.38
C GLN A 171 15.89 9.99 -1.04
N GLN A 172 15.48 10.77 -2.05
CA GLN A 172 14.68 10.21 -3.13
C GLN A 172 15.52 9.10 -3.80
N PRO A 173 14.93 7.98 -4.24
CA PRO A 173 15.69 6.85 -4.76
C PRO A 173 16.45 7.25 -6.03
N LEU A 174 17.71 7.62 -5.84
CA LEU A 174 18.73 7.82 -6.87
C LEU A 174 19.72 6.67 -6.74
N THR A 175 19.33 5.47 -7.18
CA THR A 175 20.18 4.42 -7.78
C THR A 175 19.43 3.09 -7.78
N GLY A 176 19.26 2.51 -8.97
CA GLY A 176 18.59 1.22 -9.17
C GLY A 176 17.16 1.33 -9.69
N LEU A 177 16.93 2.14 -10.74
CA LEU A 177 15.70 2.02 -11.52
C LEU A 177 15.67 0.60 -12.11
N SER A 178 14.80 -0.26 -11.57
CA SER A 178 14.58 -1.59 -12.12
C SER A 178 14.25 -1.42 -13.61
N PRO A 179 14.88 -2.18 -14.52
CA PRO A 179 14.52 -2.16 -15.95
C PRO A 179 13.01 -2.34 -16.19
N LYS A 180 12.32 -3.04 -15.28
CA LYS A 180 10.86 -3.21 -15.30
C LYS A 180 10.11 -1.92 -14.99
N ASP A 181 10.58 -1.10 -14.05
CA ASP A 181 9.94 0.18 -13.70
C ASP A 181 10.15 1.21 -14.81
N LEU A 182 11.35 1.25 -15.40
CA LEU A 182 11.62 2.05 -16.60
C LEU A 182 10.72 1.60 -17.76
N ALA A 183 10.74 0.31 -18.11
CA ALA A 183 9.94 -0.22 -19.23
C ALA A 183 8.44 0.06 -19.06
N ARG A 184 7.93 0.03 -17.82
CA ARG A 184 6.54 0.37 -17.50
C ARG A 184 6.20 1.81 -17.90
N TRP A 185 7.07 2.76 -17.59
CA TRP A 185 6.78 4.19 -17.75
C TRP A 185 7.23 4.78 -19.09
N VAL A 186 8.20 4.16 -19.78
CA VAL A 186 8.76 4.66 -21.06
C VAL A 186 7.67 5.12 -22.02
N LYS A 187 6.73 4.23 -22.38
CA LYS A 187 5.69 4.57 -23.37
C LYS A 187 4.81 5.73 -22.91
N PHE A 188 4.45 5.77 -21.63
CA PHE A 188 3.61 6.83 -21.07
C PHE A 188 4.34 8.18 -21.06
N VAL A 189 5.58 8.22 -20.56
CA VAL A 189 6.40 9.44 -20.47
C VAL A 189 6.71 9.99 -21.86
N THR A 190 7.13 9.14 -22.80
CA THR A 190 7.46 9.60 -24.16
C THR A 190 6.27 10.22 -24.88
N ILE A 191 5.06 9.66 -24.71
CA ILE A 191 3.84 10.17 -25.34
C ILE A 191 3.42 11.47 -24.70
N LEU A 192 3.39 11.55 -23.37
CA LEU A 192 3.01 12.79 -22.69
C LEU A 192 4.01 13.92 -22.99
N ASP A 193 5.31 13.64 -23.02
CA ASP A 193 6.34 14.63 -23.40
C ASP A 193 6.13 15.15 -24.83
N SER A 194 5.80 14.27 -25.78
CA SER A 194 5.51 14.66 -27.16
C SER A 194 4.26 15.53 -27.28
N ILE A 195 3.29 15.40 -26.38
CA ILE A 195 2.06 16.18 -26.41
C ILE A 195 2.30 17.53 -25.72
N GLU A 196 3.01 17.54 -24.58
CA GLU A 196 3.41 18.77 -23.90
C GLU A 196 4.27 19.68 -24.77
N SER A 197 5.09 19.13 -25.68
CA SER A 197 5.90 19.94 -26.58
C SER A 197 5.09 20.61 -27.71
N THR A 198 3.85 20.16 -27.95
CA THR A 198 2.99 20.66 -29.05
C THR A 198 1.80 21.48 -28.55
N LEU A 199 1.41 21.32 -27.29
CA LEU A 199 0.24 22.00 -26.72
C LEU A 199 0.66 22.88 -25.54
N PRO A 200 0.02 24.05 -25.35
CA PRO A 200 0.30 24.92 -24.20
C PRO A 200 -0.07 24.27 -22.86
N PHE A 201 -1.01 23.32 -22.88
CA PHE A 201 -1.38 22.49 -21.74
C PHE A 201 -2.03 21.20 -22.23
N VAL A 202 -2.05 20.18 -21.37
CA VAL A 202 -2.72 18.91 -21.65
C VAL A 202 -3.88 18.73 -20.68
N SER A 203 -5.12 18.79 -21.16
CA SER A 203 -6.27 18.48 -20.32
C SER A 203 -6.22 17.03 -19.86
N LEU A 204 -6.42 16.79 -18.56
CA LEU A 204 -6.46 15.45 -17.99
C LEU A 204 -7.55 14.59 -18.63
N SER A 205 -8.73 15.16 -18.89
CA SER A 205 -9.83 14.46 -19.57
C SER A 205 -9.50 14.16 -21.03
N TYR A 206 -8.77 15.04 -21.73
CA TYR A 206 -8.38 14.80 -23.12
C TYR A 206 -7.36 13.67 -23.20
N PHE A 207 -6.34 13.74 -22.33
CA PHE A 207 -5.31 12.72 -22.23
C PHE A 207 -5.91 11.35 -21.88
N HIS A 208 -6.76 11.28 -20.85
CA HIS A 208 -7.41 10.05 -20.42
C HIS A 208 -8.35 9.43 -21.48
N LYS A 209 -9.22 10.24 -22.10
CA LYS A 209 -10.27 9.73 -22.99
C LYS A 209 -9.81 9.50 -24.41
N GLN A 210 -8.87 10.30 -24.91
CA GLN A 210 -8.43 10.22 -26.30
C GLN A 210 -7.04 9.62 -26.40
N ILE A 211 -6.04 10.24 -25.76
CA ILE A 211 -4.64 9.84 -25.94
C ILE A 211 -4.38 8.44 -25.40
N MET A 212 -4.71 8.16 -24.15
CA MET A 212 -4.44 6.85 -23.55
C MET A 212 -5.17 5.72 -24.28
N LEU A 213 -6.36 6.00 -24.83
CA LEU A 213 -7.10 5.03 -25.63
C LEU A 213 -6.40 4.78 -26.99
N SER A 214 -6.07 5.84 -27.73
CA SER A 214 -5.43 5.74 -29.04
C SER A 214 -4.07 5.04 -29.00
N TYR A 215 -3.33 5.22 -27.90
CA TYR A 215 -2.03 4.60 -27.72
C TYR A 215 -2.06 3.30 -26.90
N LEU A 216 -3.23 2.80 -26.50
CA LEU A 216 -3.40 1.59 -25.70
C LEU A 216 -2.55 1.61 -24.41
N ILE A 217 -2.70 2.67 -23.61
CA ILE A 217 -1.97 2.86 -22.34
C ILE A 217 -2.96 2.76 -21.18
N GLY A 218 -2.58 2.06 -20.12
CA GLY A 218 -3.38 1.95 -18.91
C GLY A 218 -4.61 1.06 -19.04
N GLY A 219 -4.59 0.05 -19.92
CA GLY A 219 -5.68 -0.93 -20.02
C GLY A 219 -6.84 -0.54 -20.95
N GLN A 220 -7.79 -1.47 -21.07
CA GLN A 220 -8.88 -1.40 -22.06
C GLN A 220 -10.09 -0.63 -21.52
N THR A 221 -10.34 -0.70 -20.21
CA THR A 221 -11.51 -0.04 -19.62
C THR A 221 -11.19 1.38 -19.18
N GLN A 222 -12.25 2.17 -18.94
CA GLN A 222 -12.13 3.53 -18.43
C GLN A 222 -11.46 3.56 -17.03
N ASP A 223 -11.79 2.57 -16.20
CA ASP A 223 -11.33 2.48 -14.82
C ASP A 223 -9.86 2.07 -14.75
N ASP A 224 -9.41 1.14 -15.61
CA ASP A 224 -7.99 0.77 -15.72
C ASP A 224 -7.13 2.01 -16.02
N ARG A 225 -7.59 2.88 -16.92
CA ARG A 225 -6.84 4.07 -17.33
C ARG A 225 -6.77 5.11 -16.22
N TRP A 226 -7.83 5.23 -15.42
CA TRP A 226 -7.82 6.09 -14.24
C TRP A 226 -6.88 5.54 -13.16
N ALA A 227 -6.92 4.23 -12.89
CA ALA A 227 -5.99 3.59 -11.97
C ALA A 227 -4.53 3.76 -12.43
N TYR A 228 -4.28 3.73 -13.74
CA TYR A 228 -2.96 3.97 -14.29
C TYR A 228 -2.47 5.41 -14.10
N ILE A 229 -3.34 6.40 -14.33
CA ILE A 229 -3.04 7.82 -14.05
C ILE A 229 -2.75 8.02 -12.56
N GLU A 230 -3.56 7.40 -11.69
CA GLU A 230 -3.38 7.52 -10.25
C GLU A 230 -2.07 6.90 -9.80
N SER A 231 -1.72 5.73 -10.34
CA SER A 231 -0.42 5.11 -10.10
C SER A 231 0.75 5.97 -10.59
N ALA A 232 0.58 6.69 -11.72
CA ALA A 232 1.59 7.64 -12.20
C ALA A 232 1.73 8.85 -11.28
N ARG A 233 0.62 9.32 -10.68
CA ARG A 233 0.61 10.41 -9.70
C ARG A 233 1.26 9.99 -8.38
N GLU A 234 0.90 8.82 -7.87
CA GLU A 234 1.50 8.21 -6.66
C GLU A 234 3.01 7.96 -6.83
N SER A 235 3.44 7.59 -8.04
CA SER A 235 4.86 7.41 -8.39
C SER A 235 5.58 8.72 -8.72
N GLU A 236 4.91 9.86 -8.54
CA GLU A 236 5.39 11.21 -8.85
C GLU A 236 5.89 11.38 -10.30
N ILE A 237 5.42 10.56 -11.24
CA ILE A 237 5.75 10.66 -12.67
C ILE A 237 5.05 11.88 -13.29
N ILE A 238 3.87 12.20 -12.77
CA ILE A 238 3.05 13.33 -13.20
C ILE A 238 2.59 14.17 -12.01
N THR A 239 2.25 15.42 -12.30
CA THR A 239 1.46 16.29 -11.44
C THR A 239 0.14 16.63 -12.11
N THR A 240 -0.86 16.97 -11.30
CA THR A 240 -2.14 17.48 -11.80
C THR A 240 -2.46 18.79 -11.14
N GLU A 241 -2.83 19.79 -11.93
CA GLU A 241 -3.21 21.13 -11.47
C GLU A 241 -4.54 21.57 -12.09
N LYS A 242 -5.17 22.59 -11.51
CA LYS A 242 -6.41 23.18 -12.04
C LYS A 242 -6.12 24.54 -12.66
N ILE A 243 -6.53 24.73 -13.90
CA ILE A 243 -6.46 26.01 -14.63
C ILE A 243 -7.86 26.48 -15.00
N ASP A 244 -8.00 27.75 -15.36
CA ASP A 244 -9.22 28.24 -16.00
C ASP A 244 -9.36 27.64 -17.39
N ASN A 245 -10.56 27.16 -17.71
CA ASN A 245 -10.85 26.59 -19.02
C ASN A 245 -10.89 27.71 -20.08
N PRO A 246 -9.97 27.73 -21.06
CA PRO A 246 -9.93 28.79 -22.06
C PRO A 246 -11.19 28.83 -22.95
N ALA A 247 -11.87 27.69 -23.11
CA ALA A 247 -13.11 27.59 -23.87
C ALA A 247 -14.35 27.92 -23.03
N ARG A 248 -14.24 27.97 -21.69
CA ARG A 248 -15.34 28.26 -20.76
C ARG A 248 -14.81 29.08 -19.57
N PRO A 249 -14.64 30.41 -19.74
CA PRO A 249 -14.19 31.29 -18.67
C PRO A 249 -15.02 31.12 -17.38
N GLY A 250 -14.36 31.04 -16.23
CA GLY A 250 -15.00 30.83 -14.92
C GLY A 250 -15.15 29.36 -14.50
N PHE A 251 -14.93 28.40 -15.41
CA PHE A 251 -14.92 26.97 -15.07
C PHE A 251 -13.47 26.46 -14.97
N LYS A 252 -13.13 25.83 -13.84
CA LYS A 252 -11.82 25.19 -13.67
C LYS A 252 -11.76 23.85 -14.39
N MET A 253 -10.64 23.56 -15.03
CA MET A 253 -10.34 22.26 -15.63
C MET A 253 -9.03 21.69 -15.08
N SER A 254 -8.97 20.38 -14.93
CA SER A 254 -7.73 19.69 -14.54
C SER A 254 -6.84 19.46 -15.75
N ILE A 255 -5.55 19.74 -15.57
CA ILE A 255 -4.51 19.41 -16.54
C ILE A 255 -3.51 18.43 -15.91
N ILE A 256 -2.78 17.74 -16.78
CA ILE A 256 -1.73 16.79 -16.43
C ILE A 256 -0.39 17.34 -16.92
N LYS A 257 0.65 17.20 -16.09
CA LYS A 257 2.02 17.61 -16.42
C LYS A 257 3.02 16.52 -16.04
N LEU A 258 4.05 16.30 -16.84
CA LEU A 258 5.19 15.48 -16.46
C LEU A 258 5.97 16.16 -15.33
N ASN A 259 6.27 15.38 -14.30
CA ASN A 259 7.21 15.82 -13.29
C ASN A 259 8.64 15.64 -13.80
N ARG A 260 9.17 16.65 -14.48
CA ARG A 260 10.53 16.62 -15.06
C ARG A 260 11.63 16.51 -14.00
N GLU A 261 11.32 16.75 -12.73
CA GLU A 261 12.28 16.56 -11.64
C GLU A 261 12.42 15.09 -11.20
N ASN A 262 11.43 14.25 -11.51
CA ASN A 262 11.42 12.84 -11.14
C ASN A 262 12.56 12.06 -11.84
N PRO A 263 13.36 11.25 -11.10
CA PRO A 263 14.48 10.50 -11.66
C PRO A 263 14.12 9.56 -12.83
N ILE A 264 12.96 8.90 -12.78
CA ILE A 264 12.47 8.01 -13.85
C ILE A 264 12.20 8.82 -15.11
N VAL A 265 11.52 9.96 -14.95
CA VAL A 265 11.19 10.85 -16.07
C VAL A 265 12.47 11.40 -16.69
N LYS A 266 13.41 11.91 -15.88
CA LYS A 266 14.72 12.38 -16.35
C LYS A 266 15.45 11.32 -17.17
N GLU A 267 15.56 10.10 -16.63
CA GLU A 267 16.26 9.01 -17.31
C GLU A 267 15.61 8.63 -18.66
N ILE A 268 14.27 8.57 -18.72
CA ILE A 268 13.56 8.26 -19.97
C ILE A 268 13.76 9.39 -21.00
N LEU A 269 13.72 10.64 -20.57
CA LEU A 269 13.88 11.79 -21.46
C LEU A 269 15.31 11.95 -21.98
N ILE A 270 16.34 11.56 -21.22
CA ILE A 270 17.74 11.57 -21.67
C ILE A 270 18.00 10.51 -22.75
N ARG A 271 17.27 9.38 -22.71
CA ARG A 271 17.44 8.26 -23.67
C ARG A 271 16.65 8.43 -24.97
N LYS A 272 15.89 9.52 -25.12
CA LYS A 272 15.06 9.82 -26.30
C LYS A 272 15.90 10.52 -27.37
#